data_AF-A0A7V7F4P6-F1
#
_entry.id   AF-A0A7V7F4P6-F1
#
_cell.length_a   1.000
_cell.length_b   1.000
_cell.length_c   1.000
_cell.angle_alpha   90.00
_cell.angle_beta   90.00
_cell.angle_gamma   90.00
#
_symmetry.space_group_name_H-M   'P 1'
#
loop_
_entity.id
_entity.type
_entity.pdbx_description
1 polymer ?
#
loop_
_entity_poly.entity_id
_entity_poly.type
_entity_poly.pdbx_seq_one_letter_code
_entity_poly.pdbx_strand_id
1 'polypeptide(L)'
;MADRIEKEIESLLGQGQRKANILARLEGDQAQRPKVVFYLNNISMPGDRKKYQLYNLVLAGLLTFVTAKKLIATFSFGKIDLFLLISLIVPAVNIYLLREILRFRRLGYQFLFVVSVLAMVHPENHFIPEATMQVAIIVLSGFLYVKLFPTAKMIK
;
A
#
# COMPACT_ATOMS: atom_id res chain seq x y z
N MET A 1 16.69 1.90 -14.97
CA MET A 1 15.78 1.81 -16.14
C MET A 1 14.31 1.63 -15.74
N ALA A 2 13.96 0.84 -14.72
CA ALA A 2 12.57 0.69 -14.24
C ALA A 2 11.87 2.00 -13.81
N ASP A 3 12.62 2.93 -13.20
CA ASP A 3 12.12 4.26 -12.80
C ASP A 3 11.62 5.14 -13.96
N ARG A 4 12.11 4.95 -15.19
CA ARG A 4 11.68 5.78 -16.34
C ARG A 4 10.27 5.39 -16.79
N ILE A 5 10.03 4.09 -16.94
CA ILE A 5 8.74 3.53 -17.36
C ILE A 5 7.65 3.87 -16.34
N GLU A 6 7.97 3.72 -15.05
CA GLU A 6 7.03 4.04 -13.97
C GLU A 6 6.64 5.53 -13.96
N LYS A 7 7.63 6.44 -14.07
CA LYS A 7 7.37 7.88 -14.15
C LYS A 7 6.58 8.28 -15.40
N GLU A 8 6.86 7.63 -16.53
CA GLU A 8 6.16 7.87 -17.79
C GLU A 8 4.69 7.42 -17.70
N ILE A 9 4.43 6.24 -17.12
CA ILE A 9 3.08 5.75 -16.84
C ILE A 9 2.34 6.68 -15.87
N GLU A 10 3.00 7.13 -14.79
CA GLU A 10 2.41 8.07 -13.82
C GLU A 10 2.04 9.40 -14.50
N SER A 11 2.89 9.92 -15.38
CA SER A 11 2.63 11.15 -16.14
C SER A 11 1.44 10.99 -17.11
N LEU A 12 1.42 9.90 -17.90
CA LEU A 12 0.35 9.63 -18.85
C LEU A 12 -0.99 9.36 -18.15
N LEU A 13 -0.98 8.70 -16.99
CA LEU A 13 -2.16 8.55 -16.14
C LEU A 13 -2.61 9.89 -15.55
N GLY A 14 -1.67 10.76 -15.16
CA GLY A 14 -1.95 12.12 -14.68
C GLY A 14 -2.64 13.00 -15.73
N GLN A 15 -2.34 12.77 -17.02
CA GLN A 15 -3.01 13.42 -18.16
C GLN A 15 -4.43 12.88 -18.43
N GLY A 16 -4.92 11.93 -17.63
CA GLY A 16 -6.25 11.36 -17.78
C GLY A 16 -6.36 10.30 -18.88
N GLN A 17 -5.24 9.84 -19.44
CA GLN A 17 -5.27 8.77 -20.44
C GLN A 17 -5.75 7.45 -19.83
N ARG A 18 -6.56 6.72 -20.60
CA ARG A 18 -7.04 5.39 -20.20
C ARG A 18 -5.88 4.39 -20.25
N LYS A 19 -5.84 3.45 -19.30
CA LYS A 19 -4.80 2.41 -19.20
C LYS A 19 -4.59 1.63 -20.52
N ALA A 20 -5.65 1.38 -21.28
CA ALA A 20 -5.59 0.71 -22.58
C ALA A 20 -4.82 1.52 -23.64
N ASN A 21 -4.95 2.85 -23.64
CA ASN A 21 -4.24 3.73 -24.57
C ASN A 21 -2.75 3.83 -24.21
N ILE A 22 -2.43 3.78 -22.91
CA ILE A 22 -1.05 3.77 -22.42
C ILE A 22 -0.37 2.46 -22.81
N LEU A 23 -1.08 1.32 -22.70
CA LEU A 23 -0.58 0.03 -23.15
C LEU A 23 -0.29 0.06 -24.66
N ALA A 24 -1.24 0.50 -25.49
CA ALA A 24 -1.06 0.57 -26.94
C ALA A 24 0.09 1.49 -27.37
N ARG A 25 0.38 2.55 -26.59
CA ARG A 25 1.47 3.50 -26.86
C ARG A 25 2.86 2.94 -26.46
N LEU A 26 2.91 2.13 -25.40
CA LEU A 26 4.15 1.51 -24.90
C LEU A 26 4.39 0.11 -25.47
N GLU A 27 3.43 -0.46 -26.21
CA GLU A 27 3.52 -1.77 -26.89
C GLU A 27 4.54 -1.81 -28.04
N GLY A 28 5.06 -0.65 -28.47
CA GLY A 28 6.14 -0.60 -29.47
C GLY A 28 7.45 -1.27 -29.03
N ASP A 29 7.62 -1.53 -27.73
CA ASP A 29 8.79 -2.20 -27.17
C ASP A 29 8.39 -3.53 -26.50
N GLN A 30 8.24 -4.58 -27.32
CA GLN A 30 7.72 -5.92 -26.92
C GLN A 30 8.41 -6.52 -25.69
N ALA A 31 9.68 -6.19 -25.44
CA ALA A 31 10.45 -6.67 -24.29
C ALA A 31 9.95 -6.12 -22.94
N GLN A 32 9.20 -5.01 -22.94
CA GLN A 32 8.77 -4.31 -21.72
C GLN A 32 7.30 -4.54 -21.36
N ARG A 33 6.54 -5.19 -22.25
CA ARG A 33 5.10 -5.46 -22.10
C ARG A 33 4.69 -6.03 -20.72
N PRO A 34 5.33 -7.09 -20.18
CA PRO A 34 4.93 -7.62 -18.87
C PRO A 34 5.16 -6.63 -17.71
N LYS A 35 6.19 -5.79 -17.80
CA LYS A 35 6.47 -4.76 -16.79
C LYS A 35 5.44 -3.63 -16.86
N VAL A 36 5.10 -3.17 -18.05
CA VAL A 36 4.10 -2.10 -18.26
C VAL A 36 2.72 -2.54 -17.75
N VAL A 37 2.30 -3.78 -18.04
CA VAL A 37 1.04 -4.35 -17.53
C VAL A 37 1.04 -4.41 -16.01
N PHE A 38 2.15 -4.85 -15.40
CA PHE A 38 2.29 -4.89 -13.94
C PHE A 38 2.12 -3.50 -13.31
N TYR A 39 2.82 -2.47 -13.80
CA TYR A 39 2.72 -1.11 -13.29
C TYR A 39 1.31 -0.51 -13.50
N LEU A 40 0.72 -0.68 -14.68
CA LEU A 40 -0.64 -0.19 -14.97
C LEU A 40 -1.70 -0.83 -14.07
N ASN A 41 -1.55 -2.11 -13.72
CA ASN A 41 -2.45 -2.81 -12.82
C ASN A 41 -2.20 -2.48 -11.34
N ASN A 42 -0.98 -2.09 -10.99
CA ASN A 42 -0.62 -1.70 -9.62
C ASN A 42 -1.01 -0.25 -9.29
N ILE A 43 -1.24 0.61 -10.29
CA ILE A 43 -1.57 2.02 -10.10
C ILE A 43 -3.07 2.27 -10.22
N SER A 44 -3.65 3.01 -9.28
CA SER A 44 -5.06 3.43 -9.30
C SER A 44 -5.31 4.59 -10.29
N MET A 45 -6.52 4.66 -10.84
CA MET A 45 -6.92 5.76 -11.75
C MET A 45 -7.12 7.08 -10.98
N PRO A 46 -6.77 8.25 -11.56
CA PRO A 46 -6.89 9.54 -10.88
C PRO A 46 -8.31 9.87 -10.42
N GLY A 47 -9.33 9.47 -11.19
CA GLY A 47 -10.74 9.69 -10.84
C GLY A 47 -11.15 8.93 -9.58
N ASP A 48 -10.68 7.69 -9.42
CA ASP A 48 -10.98 6.88 -8.24
C ASP A 48 -10.18 7.37 -7.00
N ARG A 49 -8.97 7.91 -7.20
CA ARG A 49 -8.15 8.47 -6.10
C ARG A 49 -8.86 9.58 -5.34
N LYS A 50 -9.46 10.56 -6.04
CA LYS A 50 -10.14 11.70 -5.39
C LYS A 50 -11.32 11.23 -4.54
N LYS A 51 -12.09 10.26 -5.03
CA LYS A 51 -13.26 9.74 -4.32
C LYS A 51 -12.90 9.05 -3.00
N TYR A 52 -11.79 8.30 -2.97
CA TYR A 52 -11.38 7.54 -1.80
C TYR A 52 -10.23 8.16 -1.01
N GLN A 53 -9.85 9.40 -1.30
CA GLN A 53 -8.73 10.07 -0.67
C GLN A 53 -8.89 10.16 0.85
N LEU A 54 -10.09 10.49 1.34
CA LEU A 54 -10.37 10.57 2.78
C LEU A 54 -10.16 9.22 3.47
N TYR A 55 -10.75 8.15 2.92
CA TYR A 55 -10.59 6.79 3.45
C TYR A 55 -9.12 6.35 3.45
N ASN A 56 -8.37 6.70 2.40
CA ASN A 56 -6.95 6.42 2.31
C ASN A 56 -6.14 7.16 3.39
N LEU A 57 -6.52 8.41 3.67
CA LEU A 57 -5.87 9.25 4.68
C LEU A 57 -6.18 8.75 6.10
N VAL A 58 -7.41 8.31 6.34
CA VAL A 58 -7.80 7.62 7.59
C VAL A 58 -6.98 6.34 7.77
N LEU A 59 -6.85 5.50 6.73
CA LEU A 59 -6.05 4.28 6.77
C LEU A 59 -4.57 4.57 7.06
N ALA A 60 -4.01 5.58 6.40
CA ALA A 60 -2.64 6.04 6.65
C ALA A 60 -2.47 6.58 8.08
N GLY A 61 -3.45 7.32 8.60
CA GLY A 61 -3.46 7.81 9.97
C GLY A 61 -3.45 6.69 11.00
N LEU A 62 -4.31 5.67 10.82
CA LEU A 62 -4.32 4.48 11.68
C LEU A 62 -2.98 3.74 11.66
N LEU A 63 -2.43 3.51 10.47
CA LEU A 63 -1.14 2.83 10.32
C LEU A 63 0.01 3.65 10.95
N THR A 64 -0.02 4.98 10.79
CA THR A 64 0.96 5.88 11.42
C THR A 64 0.88 5.79 12.94
N PHE A 65 -0.33 5.82 13.50
CA PHE A 65 -0.54 5.75 14.95
C PHE A 65 0.03 4.44 15.54
N VAL A 66 -0.31 3.30 14.93
CA VAL A 66 0.21 1.99 15.35
C VAL A 66 1.74 1.94 15.25
N THR A 67 2.29 2.50 14.16
CA THR A 67 3.74 2.53 13.95
C THR A 67 4.45 3.42 14.95
N ALA A 68 3.92 4.60 15.24
CA ALA A 68 4.45 5.52 16.23
C ALA A 68 4.47 4.89 17.62
N LYS A 69 3.38 4.21 18.02
CA LYS A 69 3.34 3.49 19.30
C LYS A 69 4.42 2.41 19.39
N LYS A 70 4.62 1.62 18.32
CA LYS A 70 5.67 0.60 18.27
C LYS A 70 7.08 1.18 18.31
N LEU A 71 7.31 2.30 17.62
CA LEU A 71 8.59 3.00 17.68
C LEU A 71 8.87 3.51 19.10
N ILE A 72 7.91 4.19 19.73
CA ILE A 72 8.05 4.68 21.10
C ILE A 72 8.39 3.53 22.04
N ALA A 73 7.63 2.42 22.00
CA ALA A 73 7.90 1.25 22.81
C ALA A 73 9.34 0.72 22.57
N THR A 74 9.75 0.58 21.31
CA THR A 74 11.08 0.07 20.95
C THR A 74 12.20 0.98 21.48
N PHE A 75 12.05 2.31 21.38
CA PHE A 75 13.04 3.26 21.88
C PHE A 75 13.04 3.40 23.41
N SER A 76 11.90 3.19 24.09
CA SER A 76 11.81 3.26 25.55
C SER A 76 12.54 2.12 26.28
N PHE A 77 12.74 0.96 25.65
CA PHE A 77 13.45 -0.17 26.27
C PHE A 77 14.99 -0.12 26.13
N GLY A 78 15.53 0.91 25.46
CA GLY A 78 16.85 1.50 25.73
C GLY A 78 18.13 0.68 25.50
N LYS A 79 18.05 -0.62 25.16
CA LYS A 79 19.24 -1.44 24.88
C LYS A 79 19.39 -1.66 23.38
N ILE A 80 20.50 -1.17 22.82
CA ILE A 80 20.92 -1.48 21.46
C ILE A 80 21.42 -2.93 21.47
N ASP A 81 20.52 -3.85 21.17
CA ASP A 81 20.78 -5.29 21.08
C ASP A 81 20.14 -5.85 19.80
N LEU A 82 20.46 -7.09 19.42
CA LEU A 82 19.91 -7.77 18.24
C LEU A 82 18.37 -7.77 18.25
N PHE A 83 17.77 -7.84 19.44
CA PHE A 83 16.33 -7.72 19.65
C PHE A 83 15.75 -6.39 19.19
N LEU A 84 16.49 -5.28 19.34
CA LEU A 84 16.04 -3.96 18.87
C LEU A 84 16.01 -3.91 17.33
N LEU A 85 17.00 -4.50 16.65
CA LEU A 85 17.01 -4.62 15.18
C LEU A 85 15.81 -5.43 14.67
N ILE A 86 15.49 -6.55 15.33
CA ILE A 86 14.32 -7.37 14.99
C ILE A 86 13.03 -6.59 15.24
N SER A 87 12.96 -5.82 16.33
CA SER A 87 11.80 -5.00 16.68
C SER A 87 11.54 -3.86 15.69
N LEU A 88 12.58 -3.37 15.01
CA LEU A 88 12.52 -2.35 13.96
C LEU A 88 11.97 -2.86 12.62
N ILE A 89 11.95 -4.19 12.38
CA ILE A 89 11.42 -4.77 11.14
C ILE A 89 9.96 -4.37 10.94
N VAL A 90 9.14 -4.48 11.99
CA VAL A 90 7.70 -4.17 11.90
C VAL A 90 7.45 -2.69 11.58
N PRO A 91 8.05 -1.71 12.29
CA PRO A 91 7.98 -0.31 11.89
C PRO A 91 8.49 -0.04 10.48
N ALA A 92 9.60 -0.68 10.05
CA ALA A 92 10.13 -0.51 8.71
C ALA A 92 9.15 -0.98 7.63
N VAL A 93 8.53 -2.16 7.82
CA VAL A 93 7.47 -2.67 6.94
C VAL A 93 6.27 -1.72 6.94
N ASN A 94 5.84 -1.22 8.09
CA ASN A 94 4.72 -0.28 8.16
C ASN A 94 5.01 1.04 7.43
N ILE A 95 6.23 1.58 7.54
CA ILE A 95 6.65 2.79 6.82
C ILE A 95 6.64 2.55 5.31
N TYR A 96 7.13 1.39 4.86
CA TYR A 96 7.05 0.99 3.46
C TYR A 96 5.59 0.93 2.97
N LEU A 97 4.72 0.27 3.73
CA LEU A 97 3.29 0.19 3.41
C LEU A 97 2.64 1.56 3.39
N LEU A 98 2.99 2.45 4.32
CA LEU A 98 2.48 3.81 4.38
C LEU A 98 2.81 4.58 3.10
N ARG A 99 4.06 4.50 2.63
CA ARG A 99 4.49 5.10 1.35
C ARG A 99 3.65 4.57 0.19
N GLU A 100 3.39 3.27 0.17
CA GLU A 100 2.68 2.58 -0.92
C GLU A 100 1.18 2.92 -0.92
N ILE A 101 0.57 3.06 0.26
CA ILE A 101 -0.83 3.50 0.47
C ILE A 101 -1.00 4.97 0.08
N LEU A 102 -0.08 5.85 0.48
CA LEU A 102 -0.12 7.27 0.09
C LEU A 102 0.03 7.44 -1.43
N ARG A 103 0.74 6.54 -2.10
CA ARG A 103 0.84 6.48 -3.58
C ARG A 103 -0.34 5.77 -4.25
N PHE A 104 -1.32 5.30 -3.48
CA PHE A 104 -2.46 4.52 -3.97
C PHE A 104 -2.05 3.35 -4.86
N ARG A 105 -1.09 2.55 -4.38
CA ARG A 105 -0.59 1.37 -5.07
C ARG A 105 -1.24 0.11 -4.53
N ARG A 106 -1.63 -0.79 -5.44
CA ARG A 106 -2.36 -2.02 -5.12
C ARG A 106 -1.64 -2.89 -4.11
N LEU A 107 -0.33 -3.06 -4.29
CA LEU A 107 0.51 -3.85 -3.39
C LEU A 107 0.43 -3.35 -1.94
N GLY A 108 0.37 -2.04 -1.72
CA GLY A 108 0.26 -1.45 -0.38
C GLY A 108 -0.98 -1.95 0.36
N TYR A 109 -2.14 -1.92 -0.28
CA TYR A 109 -3.39 -2.40 0.33
C TYR A 109 -3.42 -3.91 0.52
N GLN A 110 -2.91 -4.68 -0.46
CA GLN A 110 -2.89 -6.14 -0.40
C GLN A 110 -1.95 -6.63 0.72
N PHE A 111 -0.73 -6.10 0.78
CA PHE A 111 0.21 -6.44 1.83
C PHE A 111 -0.30 -5.97 3.19
N LEU A 112 -0.85 -4.75 3.29
CA LEU A 112 -1.40 -4.27 4.55
C LEU A 112 -2.52 -5.19 5.05
N PHE A 113 -3.43 -5.63 4.17
CA PHE A 113 -4.48 -6.58 4.52
C PHE A 113 -3.90 -7.89 5.09
N VAL A 114 -2.98 -8.53 4.36
CA VAL A 114 -2.36 -9.79 4.77
C VAL A 114 -1.61 -9.67 6.09
N VAL A 115 -0.75 -8.64 6.21
CA VAL A 115 0.03 -8.39 7.43
C VAL A 115 -0.90 -8.07 8.59
N SER A 116 -2.00 -7.36 8.34
CA SER A 116 -2.93 -6.99 9.41
C SER A 116 -3.73 -8.19 9.94
N VAL A 117 -4.13 -9.10 9.05
CA VAL A 117 -4.76 -10.39 9.41
C VAL A 117 -3.77 -11.26 10.19
N LEU A 118 -2.53 -11.41 9.71
CA LEU A 118 -1.49 -12.15 10.42
C LEU A 118 -1.20 -11.57 11.81
N ALA A 119 -1.22 -10.25 11.93
CA ALA A 119 -1.03 -9.57 13.20
C ALA A 119 -2.16 -9.86 14.20
N MET A 120 -3.37 -10.24 13.79
CA MET A 120 -4.38 -10.71 14.75
C MET A 120 -4.02 -12.03 15.43
N VAL A 121 -3.03 -12.78 14.94
CA VAL A 121 -2.54 -13.99 15.64
C VAL A 121 -1.66 -13.62 16.83
N HIS A 122 -1.04 -12.43 16.83
CA HIS A 122 -0.21 -11.99 17.94
C HIS A 122 -1.06 -11.58 19.16
N PRO A 123 -0.78 -12.12 20.36
CA PRO A 123 -1.58 -11.88 21.56
C PRO A 123 -1.58 -10.41 22.01
N GLU A 124 -0.51 -9.67 21.69
CA GLU A 124 -0.44 -8.22 21.95
C GLU A 124 -1.55 -7.42 21.25
N ASN A 125 -2.12 -7.96 20.16
CA ASN A 125 -3.16 -7.29 19.39
C ASN A 125 -4.57 -7.75 19.76
N HIS A 126 -4.74 -8.57 20.80
CA HIS A 126 -6.06 -9.00 21.30
C HIS A 126 -6.63 -8.03 22.33
N PHE A 127 -5.80 -7.16 22.89
CA PHE A 127 -6.22 -6.16 23.85
C PHE A 127 -6.99 -5.02 23.15
N ILE A 128 -7.96 -4.46 23.87
CA ILE A 128 -8.66 -3.24 23.45
C ILE A 128 -7.81 -2.05 23.93
N PRO A 129 -7.46 -1.08 23.07
CA PRO A 129 -8.04 -0.79 21.75
C PRO A 129 -7.27 -1.31 20.53
N GLU A 130 -6.18 -2.07 20.68
CA GLU A 130 -5.41 -2.57 19.53
C GLU A 130 -6.25 -3.46 18.60
N ALA A 131 -7.05 -4.37 19.16
CA ALA A 131 -7.88 -5.30 18.40
C ALA A 131 -8.86 -4.55 17.49
N THR A 132 -9.52 -3.50 17.99
CA THR A 132 -10.49 -2.73 17.22
C THR A 132 -9.82 -1.91 16.12
N MET A 133 -8.65 -1.34 16.39
CA MET A 133 -7.84 -0.66 15.37
C MET A 133 -7.41 -1.64 14.27
N GLN A 134 -6.99 -2.85 14.64
CA GLN A 134 -6.53 -3.86 13.70
C GLN A 134 -7.66 -4.30 12.78
N VAL A 135 -8.85 -4.56 13.33
CA VAL A 135 -10.06 -4.86 12.55
C VAL A 135 -10.41 -3.70 11.60
N ALA A 136 -10.33 -2.45 12.07
CA ALA A 136 -10.56 -1.29 11.21
C ALA A 136 -9.57 -1.21 10.03
N ILE A 137 -8.27 -1.48 10.28
CA ILE A 137 -7.24 -1.53 9.24
C ILE A 137 -7.51 -2.65 8.23
N ILE A 138 -7.91 -3.84 8.69
CA ILE A 138 -8.26 -4.98 7.83
C ILE A 138 -9.44 -4.62 6.92
N VAL A 139 -10.53 -4.11 7.51
CA VAL A 139 -11.74 -3.76 6.76
C VAL A 139 -11.46 -2.64 5.76
N LEU A 140 -10.78 -1.57 6.17
CA LEU A 140 -10.47 -0.43 5.30
C LEU A 140 -9.51 -0.82 4.17
N SER A 141 -8.45 -1.59 4.45
CA SER A 141 -7.49 -2.03 3.44
C SER A 141 -8.14 -2.95 2.41
N GLY A 142 -8.96 -3.91 2.84
CA GLY A 142 -9.72 -4.79 1.95
C GLY A 142 -10.76 -4.03 1.12
N PHE A 143 -11.53 -3.13 1.75
CA PHE A 143 -12.50 -2.29 1.07
C PHE A 143 -11.86 -1.42 -0.01
N LEU A 144 -10.76 -0.73 0.33
CA LEU A 144 -10.03 0.13 -0.60
C LEU A 144 -9.40 -0.69 -1.73
N TYR A 145 -8.87 -1.88 -1.45
CA TYR A 145 -8.34 -2.77 -2.47
C TYR A 145 -9.39 -3.10 -3.53
N VAL A 146 -10.57 -3.56 -3.11
CA VAL A 146 -11.65 -3.95 -4.03
C VAL A 146 -12.19 -2.74 -4.82
N LYS A 147 -12.32 -1.58 -4.17
CA LYS A 147 -12.88 -0.38 -4.80
C LYS A 147 -11.91 0.35 -5.73
N LEU A 148 -10.62 0.43 -5.38
CA LEU A 148 -9.60 1.11 -6.19
C LEU A 148 -9.06 0.22 -7.31
N PHE A 149 -9.10 -1.11 -7.15
CA PHE A 149 -8.55 -2.08 -8.11
C PHE A 149 -9.57 -3.15 -8.50
N PRO A 150 -10.71 -2.78 -9.11
CA PRO A 150 -11.69 -3.76 -9.55
C PRO A 150 -11.09 -4.68 -10.63
N THR A 151 -11.25 -5.99 -10.45
CA THR A 151 -10.72 -7.02 -11.37
C THR A 151 -11.20 -6.83 -12.80
N ALA A 152 -12.41 -6.30 -13.00
CA ALA A 152 -12.99 -6.01 -14.31
C ALA A 152 -12.23 -4.94 -15.11
N LYS A 153 -11.43 -4.07 -14.46
CA LYS A 153 -10.62 -3.03 -15.12
C LYS A 153 -9.14 -3.42 -15.26
N MET A 154 -8.77 -4.66 -14.91
CA MET A 154 -7.39 -5.13 -15.04
C MET A 154 -7.08 -5.49 -16.49
N ILE A 155 -5.90 -5.08 -16.95
CA ILE A 155 -5.38 -5.45 -18.27
C ILE A 155 -4.83 -6.88 -18.16
N LYS A 156 -5.26 -7.75 -19.06
CA LYS A 156 -4.81 -9.14 -19.20
C LYS A 156 -3.58 -9.24 -20.10
#